data_AF-A0A5B8HVL4-F1
#
_entry.id   AF-A0A5B8HVL4-F1
#
_cell.length_a   1.000
_cell.length_b   1.000
_cell.length_c   1.000
_cell.angle_alpha   90.00
_cell.angle_beta   90.00
_cell.angle_gamma   90.00
#
_symmetry.space_group_name_H-M   'P 1'
#
loop_
_entity.id
_entity.type
_entity.pdbx_description
1 polymer ?
#
loop_
_entity_poly.entity_id
_entity_poly.type
_entity_poly.pdbx_seq_one_letter_code
_entity_poly.pdbx_strand_id
1 'polypeptide(L)'
;MSFIIDDMRRVLLIKTKARHDGVCDHYSRVFMPKIMCFFSLMIGVNWYFDKLTCIIPKTLSGSQQFITDVCWINGFYIYENLTTSMTSYYGIPKNINEDGISITGILCETSYDEGCIPMVKFYYLQYQWFPFFLASFVILYIIPHLGFKFINADLITLKNAVRIHSCDEIFDSYFNLKQNTPTQMFIKVFGSIGVKIAYIFSNVGTFYAIDHSLNKKYLNYASNWLSWTYKNNSAMFDYSIHRQSFRAGEVLLPNYGLCDVQILFSDMIESGTNKYSIICEYSTHVLYHYVLILLWFLIVFGITFSIIGLINQTG
;
A
#
# COMPACT_ATOMS: atom_id res chain seq x y z
N MET A 1 15.17 15.45 -15.07
CA MET A 1 15.12 14.90 -13.69
C MET A 1 15.37 15.94 -12.60
N SER A 2 16.32 16.89 -12.73
CA SER A 2 16.57 17.93 -11.70
C SER A 2 15.35 18.79 -11.37
N PHE A 3 14.56 19.18 -12.38
CA PHE A 3 13.36 19.99 -12.19
C PHE A 3 12.27 19.28 -11.36
N ILE A 4 12.08 17.97 -11.60
CA ILE A 4 11.15 17.13 -10.83
C ILE A 4 11.65 17.00 -9.38
N ILE A 5 12.95 16.85 -9.18
CA ILE A 5 13.56 16.73 -7.85
C ILE A 5 13.42 18.03 -7.05
N ASP A 6 13.64 19.20 -7.67
CA ASP A 6 13.50 20.50 -7.00
C ASP A 6 12.04 20.84 -6.68
N ASP A 7 11.10 20.46 -7.55
CA ASP A 7 9.67 20.61 -7.28
C ASP A 7 9.18 19.62 -6.22
N MET A 8 9.65 18.38 -6.24
CA MET A 8 9.40 17.40 -5.17
C MET A 8 9.95 17.87 -3.82
N ARG A 9 11.17 18.42 -3.79
CA ARG A 9 11.77 18.99 -2.58
C ARG A 9 10.96 20.17 -2.05
N ARG A 10 10.40 21.00 -2.94
CA ARG A 10 9.48 22.09 -2.57
C ARG A 10 8.13 21.59 -2.05
N VAL A 11 7.58 20.51 -2.60
CA VAL A 11 6.34 19.89 -2.12
C VAL A 11 6.54 19.21 -0.76
N LEU A 12 7.67 18.50 -0.59
CA LEU A 12 8.06 17.83 0.65
C LEU A 12 8.56 18.78 1.74
N LEU A 13 8.93 20.02 1.39
CA LEU A 13 9.30 21.05 2.36
C LEU A 13 8.13 21.30 3.32
N ILE A 14 8.27 20.76 4.53
CA ILE A 14 7.35 21.02 5.64
C ILE A 14 7.82 22.29 6.31
N LYS A 15 7.17 23.40 5.98
CA LYS A 15 7.31 24.61 6.78
C LYS A 15 6.57 24.39 8.09
N THR A 16 7.30 24.08 9.15
CA THR A 16 6.80 24.07 10.53
C THR A 16 6.43 25.50 10.91
N LYS A 17 5.22 25.93 10.53
CA LYS A 17 4.64 27.16 11.06
C LYS A 17 4.08 26.85 12.44
N ALA A 18 4.46 27.64 13.46
CA ALA A 18 3.82 27.64 14.76
C ALA A 18 2.32 27.98 14.57
N ARG A 19 1.49 26.95 14.52
CA ARG A 19 0.05 27.02 14.25
C ARG A 19 -0.71 26.34 15.37
N HIS A 20 -2.03 26.41 15.30
CA HIS A 20 -3.00 26.06 16.35
C HIS A 20 -2.98 24.59 16.85
N ASP A 21 -2.07 23.75 16.34
CA ASP A 21 -2.05 22.30 16.61
C ASP A 21 -0.71 21.90 17.21
N GLY A 22 -0.71 20.83 18.02
CA GLY A 22 0.51 20.27 18.59
C GLY A 22 1.45 19.70 17.53
N VAL A 23 2.74 19.61 17.87
CA VAL A 23 3.78 19.03 16.99
C VAL A 23 3.43 17.58 16.58
N CYS A 24 2.82 16.82 17.50
CA CYS A 24 2.38 15.44 17.25
C CYS A 24 1.27 15.36 16.19
N ASP A 25 0.30 16.28 16.21
CA ASP A 25 -0.80 16.29 15.23
C ASP A 25 -0.31 16.78 13.86
N HIS A 26 0.76 17.58 13.82
CA HIS A 26 1.39 18.02 12.59
C HIS A 26 1.94 16.85 11.76
N TYR A 27 2.44 15.80 12.43
CA TYR A 27 2.94 14.60 11.77
C TYR A 27 1.81 13.92 10.97
N SER A 28 0.72 13.57 11.64
CA SER A 28 -0.41 12.86 11.02
C SER A 28 -1.17 13.72 10.01
N ARG A 29 -1.20 15.04 10.18
CA ARG A 29 -1.94 15.96 9.28
C ARG A 29 -1.17 16.40 8.06
N VAL A 30 0.13 16.67 8.19
CA VAL A 30 0.92 17.33 7.13
C VAL A 30 1.95 16.38 6.57
N PHE A 31 2.72 15.74 7.45
CA PHE A 31 3.80 14.85 7.02
C PHE A 31 3.23 13.60 6.34
N MET A 32 2.34 12.85 7.01
CA MET A 32 1.78 11.62 6.46
C MET A 32 1.04 11.81 5.12
N PRO A 33 0.13 12.79 4.96
CA PRO A 33 -0.51 13.05 3.66
C PRO A 33 0.45 13.39 2.55
N LYS A 34 1.47 14.22 2.82
CA LYS A 34 2.49 14.58 1.82
C LYS A 34 3.30 13.37 1.39
N ILE A 35 3.71 12.54 2.36
CA ILE A 35 4.43 11.31 2.08
C ILE A 35 3.56 10.33 1.29
N MET A 36 2.28 10.16 1.65
CA MET A 36 1.33 9.31 0.92
C MET A 36 1.15 9.80 -0.52
N CYS A 37 0.96 11.11 -0.74
CA CYS A 37 0.92 11.70 -2.08
C CYS A 37 2.22 11.45 -2.85
N PHE A 38 3.36 11.66 -2.21
CA PHE A 38 4.68 11.48 -2.83
C PHE A 38 4.91 10.01 -3.23
N PHE A 39 4.62 9.07 -2.34
CA PHE A 39 4.72 7.64 -2.60
C PHE A 39 3.73 7.17 -3.66
N SER A 40 2.48 7.65 -3.60
CA SER A 40 1.49 7.40 -4.65
C SER A 40 1.99 7.90 -6.02
N LEU A 41 2.57 9.10 -6.09
CA LEU A 41 3.13 9.65 -7.33
C LEU A 41 4.36 8.86 -7.79
N MET A 42 5.29 8.52 -6.90
CA MET A 42 6.47 7.74 -7.27
C MET A 42 6.10 6.39 -7.88
N ILE A 43 5.17 5.67 -7.24
CA ILE A 43 4.67 4.40 -7.76
C ILE A 43 3.86 4.64 -9.04
N GLY A 44 3.01 5.67 -9.08
CA GLY A 44 2.14 6.00 -10.22
C GLY A 44 2.88 6.42 -11.48
N VAL A 45 4.01 7.11 -11.37
CA VAL A 45 4.88 7.43 -12.52
C VAL A 45 5.44 6.15 -13.12
N ASN A 46 5.94 5.24 -12.26
CA ASN A 46 6.44 3.94 -12.71
C ASN A 46 5.35 3.09 -13.37
N TRP A 47 4.15 3.11 -12.78
CA TRP A 47 2.95 2.45 -13.30
C TRP A 47 2.58 2.90 -14.72
N TYR A 48 2.82 4.17 -15.07
CA TYR A 48 2.50 4.69 -16.41
C TYR A 48 3.52 4.27 -17.48
N PHE A 49 4.80 4.15 -17.12
CA PHE A 49 5.87 3.88 -18.07
C PHE A 49 6.18 2.39 -18.24
N ASP A 50 6.03 1.60 -17.20
CA ASP A 50 6.55 0.24 -17.21
C ASP A 50 5.50 -0.79 -17.61
N LYS A 51 5.83 -1.46 -18.72
CA LYS A 51 5.10 -2.60 -19.23
C LYS A 51 5.68 -3.86 -18.61
N LEU A 52 4.79 -4.77 -18.26
CA LEU A 52 5.13 -6.14 -17.90
C LEU A 52 6.02 -6.79 -18.97
N THR A 53 6.97 -7.63 -18.58
CA THR A 53 7.80 -8.38 -19.52
C THR A 53 7.48 -9.86 -19.43
N CYS A 54 6.83 -10.41 -20.46
CA CYS A 54 6.47 -11.83 -20.52
C CYS A 54 7.45 -12.65 -21.38
N ILE A 55 7.75 -13.87 -20.94
CA ILE A 55 8.58 -14.83 -21.66
C ILE A 55 7.70 -15.58 -22.66
N ILE A 56 7.58 -15.05 -23.87
CA ILE A 56 6.67 -15.60 -24.89
C ILE A 56 7.38 -16.70 -25.68
N PRO A 57 6.83 -17.92 -25.73
CA PRO A 57 7.38 -18.98 -26.58
C PRO A 57 7.20 -18.64 -28.06
N LYS A 58 8.21 -18.93 -28.88
CA LYS A 58 8.21 -18.65 -30.33
C LYS A 58 7.07 -19.31 -31.11
N THR A 59 6.41 -20.30 -30.51
CA THR A 59 5.29 -21.06 -31.07
C THR A 59 3.95 -20.35 -30.93
N LEU A 60 3.87 -19.28 -30.13
CA LEU A 60 2.62 -18.58 -29.86
C LEU A 60 2.32 -17.53 -30.95
N SER A 61 1.21 -17.69 -31.66
CA SER A 61 0.71 -16.72 -32.63
C SER A 61 0.05 -15.53 -31.93
N GLY A 62 0.81 -14.46 -31.72
CA GLY A 62 0.30 -13.22 -31.15
C GLY A 62 1.36 -12.13 -31.11
N SER A 63 0.95 -10.86 -31.19
CA SER A 63 1.90 -9.76 -30.97
C SER A 63 2.34 -9.76 -29.51
N GLN A 64 3.64 -9.60 -29.27
CA GLN A 64 4.20 -9.55 -27.91
C GLN A 64 3.50 -8.49 -27.04
N GLN A 65 3.13 -7.37 -27.67
CA GLN A 65 2.41 -6.29 -27.01
C GLN A 65 1.01 -6.72 -26.56
N PHE A 66 0.24 -7.43 -27.40
CA PHE A 66 -1.10 -7.90 -27.02
C PHE A 66 -1.04 -8.84 -25.80
N ILE A 67 -0.14 -9.81 -25.80
CA ILE A 67 0.04 -10.75 -24.68
C ILE A 67 0.41 -10.00 -23.40
N THR A 68 1.32 -9.04 -23.51
CA THR A 68 1.75 -8.20 -22.39
C THR A 68 0.59 -7.39 -21.80
N ASP A 69 -0.21 -6.75 -22.66
CA ASP A 69 -1.34 -5.91 -22.24
C ASP A 69 -2.45 -6.77 -21.63
N VAL A 70 -2.76 -7.94 -22.20
CA VAL A 70 -3.74 -8.89 -21.65
C VAL A 70 -3.29 -9.40 -20.28
N CYS A 71 -2.02 -9.77 -20.13
CA CYS A 71 -1.47 -10.19 -18.85
C CYS A 71 -1.47 -9.08 -17.81
N TRP A 72 -1.19 -7.84 -18.24
CA TRP A 72 -1.31 -6.69 -17.36
C TRP A 72 -2.74 -6.52 -16.84
N ILE A 73 -3.76 -6.67 -17.71
CA ILE A 73 -5.19 -6.51 -17.34
C ILE A 73 -5.68 -7.66 -16.46
N ASN A 74 -5.40 -8.90 -16.84
CA ASN A 74 -5.86 -10.10 -16.12
C ASN A 74 -5.15 -10.27 -14.77
N GLY A 75 -3.96 -9.70 -14.62
CA GLY A 75 -3.10 -9.86 -13.46
C GLY A 75 -2.30 -11.16 -13.49
N PHE A 76 -1.34 -11.24 -12.57
CA PHE A 76 -0.47 -12.40 -12.40
C PHE A 76 -1.00 -13.27 -11.29
N TYR A 77 -0.72 -14.56 -11.32
CA TYR A 77 -0.98 -15.43 -10.20
C TYR A 77 0.22 -16.30 -9.86
N ILE A 78 0.21 -16.81 -8.64
CA ILE A 78 1.08 -17.89 -8.19
C ILE A 78 0.20 -19.02 -7.65
N TYR A 79 0.76 -20.20 -7.48
CA TYR A 79 0.08 -21.29 -6.78
C TYR A 79 0.37 -21.23 -5.27
N GLU A 80 -0.68 -21.10 -4.46
CA GLU A 80 -0.55 -20.99 -3.00
C GLU A 80 0.11 -22.24 -2.39
N ASN A 81 -0.25 -23.42 -2.92
CA ASN A 81 0.30 -24.72 -2.50
C ASN A 81 1.83 -24.83 -2.66
N LEU A 82 2.40 -24.00 -3.52
CA LEU A 82 3.83 -23.98 -3.86
C LEU A 82 4.62 -22.92 -3.10
N THR A 83 3.97 -22.17 -2.19
CA THR A 83 4.63 -21.13 -1.39
C THR A 83 5.49 -21.69 -0.25
N THR A 84 5.36 -22.97 0.08
CA THR A 84 6.02 -23.64 1.21
C THR A 84 6.89 -24.83 0.82
N SER A 85 6.95 -25.19 -0.47
CA SER A 85 7.64 -26.39 -0.98
C SER A 85 8.40 -26.13 -2.29
N MET A 86 9.15 -27.14 -2.76
CA MET A 86 10.15 -27.04 -3.84
C MET A 86 9.64 -26.32 -5.08
N THR A 87 10.13 -25.10 -5.29
CA THR A 87 9.76 -24.26 -6.43
C THR A 87 10.98 -23.65 -7.10
N SER A 88 10.84 -23.40 -8.40
CA SER A 88 11.81 -22.63 -9.19
C SER A 88 11.86 -21.17 -8.70
N TYR A 89 10.71 -20.63 -8.32
CA TYR A 89 10.51 -19.31 -7.74
C TYR A 89 9.21 -19.31 -6.90
N TYR A 90 9.06 -18.38 -5.95
CA TYR A 90 7.92 -18.32 -5.02
C TYR A 90 6.56 -18.58 -5.70
N GLY A 91 5.97 -19.75 -5.46
CA GLY A 91 4.67 -20.16 -5.99
C GLY A 91 4.61 -20.47 -7.49
N ILE A 92 5.76 -20.63 -8.17
CA ILE A 92 5.86 -20.99 -9.59
C ILE A 92 6.39 -22.44 -9.71
N PRO A 93 5.70 -23.31 -10.48
CA PRO A 93 6.12 -24.69 -10.67
C PRO A 93 7.40 -24.77 -11.52
N LYS A 94 8.05 -25.93 -11.52
CA LYS A 94 9.23 -26.15 -12.36
C LYS A 94 8.84 -26.25 -13.84
N ASN A 95 7.71 -26.88 -14.13
CA ASN A 95 7.11 -26.91 -15.46
C ASN A 95 5.79 -26.12 -15.44
N ILE A 96 5.58 -25.25 -16.42
CA ILE A 96 4.41 -24.37 -16.49
C ILE A 96 3.10 -25.17 -16.69
N ASN A 97 3.20 -26.35 -17.30
CA ASN A 97 2.06 -27.23 -17.53
C ASN A 97 1.64 -28.01 -16.28
N GLU A 98 2.49 -28.05 -15.23
CA GLU A 98 2.14 -28.67 -13.96
C GLU A 98 1.24 -27.72 -13.15
N ASP A 99 -0.07 -27.87 -13.33
CA ASP A 99 -1.10 -27.04 -12.69
C ASP A 99 -1.85 -27.73 -11.55
N GLY A 100 -1.47 -28.97 -11.21
CA GLY A 100 -2.04 -29.72 -10.09
C GLY A 100 -1.01 -30.43 -9.22
N ILE A 101 -1.50 -30.97 -8.10
CA ILE A 101 -0.74 -31.80 -7.16
C ILE A 101 -1.46 -33.13 -6.98
N SER A 102 -0.70 -34.23 -7.06
CA SER A 102 -1.20 -35.58 -6.80
C SER A 102 -1.44 -35.82 -5.32
N ILE A 103 -2.17 -36.88 -4.98
CA ILE A 103 -2.35 -37.33 -3.58
C ILE A 103 -1.00 -37.61 -2.88
N THR A 104 0.04 -37.95 -3.65
CA THR A 104 1.41 -38.19 -3.15
C THR A 104 2.25 -36.92 -3.00
N GLY A 105 1.71 -35.75 -3.33
CA GLY A 105 2.41 -34.46 -3.22
C GLY A 105 3.34 -34.15 -4.40
N ILE A 106 3.21 -34.86 -5.51
CA ILE A 106 4.02 -34.67 -6.73
C ILE A 106 3.27 -33.73 -7.67
N LEU A 107 3.99 -32.84 -8.37
CA LEU A 107 3.44 -31.97 -9.38
C LEU A 107 2.96 -32.76 -10.60
N CYS A 108 1.76 -32.47 -11.09
CA CYS A 108 1.12 -33.17 -12.20
C CYS A 108 0.32 -32.19 -13.08
N GLU A 109 -0.05 -32.65 -14.27
CA GLU A 109 -0.86 -31.90 -15.22
C GLU A 109 -2.31 -32.38 -15.17
N THR A 110 -3.24 -31.49 -14.84
CA THR A 110 -4.66 -31.84 -14.66
C THR A 110 -5.35 -32.29 -15.94
N SER A 111 -4.76 -31.99 -17.10
CA SER A 111 -5.28 -32.40 -18.41
C SER A 111 -5.06 -33.88 -18.73
N TYR A 112 -4.10 -34.54 -18.06
CA TYR A 112 -3.70 -35.92 -18.37
C TYR A 112 -3.89 -36.90 -17.21
N ASP A 113 -3.74 -36.45 -15.95
CA ASP A 113 -3.76 -37.34 -14.78
C ASP A 113 -5.08 -37.25 -13.99
N GLU A 114 -5.87 -38.35 -13.99
CA GLU A 114 -7.15 -38.42 -13.26
C GLU A 114 -7.03 -38.26 -11.73
N GLY A 115 -5.83 -38.49 -11.18
CA GLY A 115 -5.52 -38.31 -9.75
C GLY A 115 -4.95 -36.95 -9.38
N CYS A 116 -4.92 -35.99 -10.32
CA CYS A 116 -4.31 -34.69 -10.16
C CYS A 116 -5.33 -33.64 -9.72
N ILE A 117 -5.12 -33.03 -8.54
CA ILE A 117 -6.02 -32.00 -8.02
C ILE A 117 -5.47 -30.63 -8.43
N PRO A 118 -6.27 -29.75 -9.07
CA PRO A 118 -5.80 -28.43 -9.49
C PRO A 118 -5.34 -27.58 -8.30
N MET A 119 -4.20 -26.93 -8.45
CA MET A 119 -3.65 -26.04 -7.43
C MET A 119 -4.43 -24.73 -7.33
N VAL A 120 -4.45 -24.13 -6.14
CA VAL A 120 -5.16 -22.88 -5.89
C VAL A 120 -4.37 -21.72 -6.47
N LYS A 121 -4.97 -21.00 -7.41
CA LYS A 121 -4.41 -19.79 -8.02
C LYS A 121 -4.64 -18.58 -7.13
N PHE A 122 -3.55 -17.87 -6.83
CA PHE A 122 -3.57 -16.67 -6.01
C PHE A 122 -3.14 -15.46 -6.83
N TYR A 123 -4.09 -14.56 -7.13
CA TYR A 123 -3.89 -13.45 -8.07
C TYR A 123 -3.36 -12.18 -7.39
N TYR A 124 -2.46 -11.50 -8.10
CA TYR A 124 -1.83 -10.24 -7.74
C TYR A 124 -2.27 -9.12 -8.68
N LEU A 125 -3.44 -8.54 -8.39
CA LEU A 125 -3.98 -7.36 -9.09
C LEU A 125 -3.59 -6.04 -8.42
N GLN A 126 -3.00 -6.10 -7.22
CA GLN A 126 -2.66 -4.93 -6.41
C GLN A 126 -1.83 -3.91 -7.20
N TYR A 127 -0.91 -4.36 -8.04
CA TYR A 127 -0.07 -3.51 -8.88
C TYR A 127 -0.85 -2.46 -9.69
N GLN A 128 -2.04 -2.83 -10.18
CA GLN A 128 -2.84 -1.98 -11.04
C GLN A 128 -3.45 -0.78 -10.29
N TRP A 129 -3.89 -0.97 -9.05
CA TRP A 129 -4.70 0.02 -8.33
C TRP A 129 -4.04 0.60 -7.08
N PHE A 130 -2.93 0.02 -6.62
CA PHE A 130 -2.24 0.45 -5.39
C PHE A 130 -1.84 1.93 -5.34
N PRO A 131 -1.40 2.59 -6.44
CA PRO A 131 -1.10 4.03 -6.41
C PRO A 131 -2.33 4.87 -6.04
N PHE A 132 -3.49 4.54 -6.60
CA PHE A 132 -4.75 5.22 -6.31
C PHE A 132 -5.25 4.92 -4.90
N PHE A 133 -5.05 3.69 -4.45
CA PHE A 133 -5.34 3.29 -3.08
C PHE A 133 -4.51 4.08 -2.06
N LEU A 134 -3.20 4.24 -2.29
CA LEU A 134 -2.37 5.09 -1.44
C LEU A 134 -2.82 6.56 -1.45
N ALA A 135 -3.20 7.08 -2.61
CA ALA A 135 -3.74 8.45 -2.70
C ALA A 135 -5.03 8.61 -1.89
N SER A 136 -5.88 7.59 -1.81
CA SER A 136 -7.13 7.66 -1.06
C SER A 136 -6.91 7.87 0.46
N PHE A 137 -5.81 7.36 1.02
CA PHE A 137 -5.51 7.56 2.44
C PHE A 137 -5.25 9.03 2.80
N VAL A 138 -4.83 9.86 1.85
CA VAL A 138 -4.66 11.30 2.05
C VAL A 138 -5.96 11.91 2.60
N ILE A 139 -7.11 11.46 2.09
CA ILE A 139 -8.43 11.90 2.56
C ILE A 139 -8.65 11.48 4.03
N LEU A 140 -8.30 10.24 4.37
CA LEU A 140 -8.43 9.70 5.72
C LEU A 140 -7.65 10.51 6.78
N TYR A 141 -6.49 11.07 6.41
CA TYR A 141 -5.68 11.90 7.30
C TYR A 141 -6.12 13.38 7.33
N ILE A 142 -6.89 13.84 6.33
CA ILE A 142 -7.45 15.20 6.30
C ILE A 142 -8.70 15.31 7.17
N ILE A 143 -9.51 14.24 7.27
CA ILE A 143 -10.78 14.25 8.01
C ILE A 143 -10.62 14.69 9.48
N PRO A 144 -9.68 14.13 10.28
CA PRO A 144 -9.52 14.57 11.68
C PRO A 144 -9.18 16.06 11.80
N HIS A 145 -8.43 16.60 10.84
CA HIS A 145 -8.09 18.03 10.80
C HIS A 145 -9.30 18.93 10.47
N LEU A 146 -10.20 18.48 9.59
CA LEU A 146 -11.44 19.22 9.35
C LEU A 146 -12.29 19.26 10.64
N GLY A 147 -12.37 18.14 11.36
CA GLY A 147 -12.99 18.08 12.68
C GLY A 147 -12.35 19.05 13.68
N PHE A 148 -11.01 19.08 13.75
CA PHE A 148 -10.27 20.02 14.61
C PHE A 148 -10.63 21.48 14.33
N LYS A 149 -10.61 21.88 13.06
CA LYS A 149 -10.94 23.25 12.65
C LYS A 149 -12.38 23.64 13.00
N PHE A 150 -13.31 22.70 12.88
CA PHE A 150 -14.71 22.94 13.20
C PHE A 150 -14.92 23.11 14.71
N ILE A 151 -14.36 22.21 15.52
CA ILE A 151 -14.51 22.24 16.99
C ILE A 151 -13.81 23.46 17.60
N ASN A 152 -12.64 23.83 17.07
CA ASN A 152 -11.80 24.90 17.61
C ASN A 152 -11.85 26.20 16.79
N ALA A 153 -12.92 26.41 16.02
CA ALA A 153 -13.10 27.60 15.18
C ALA A 153 -12.93 28.90 16.00
N ASP A 154 -13.54 28.96 17.19
CA ASP A 154 -13.50 30.15 18.06
C ASP A 154 -12.10 30.44 18.60
N LEU A 155 -11.31 29.41 18.91
CA LEU A 155 -9.92 29.59 19.36
C LEU A 155 -9.02 30.07 18.21
N ILE A 156 -9.33 29.63 16.99
CA ILE A 156 -8.64 30.07 15.78
C ILE A 156 -8.97 31.54 15.49
N THR A 157 -10.25 31.94 15.59
CA THR A 157 -10.67 33.33 15.40
C THR A 157 -10.16 34.24 16.52
N LEU A 158 -10.19 33.79 17.78
CA LEU A 158 -9.65 34.51 18.93
C LEU A 158 -8.17 34.88 18.72
N LYS A 159 -7.33 33.93 18.31
CA LYS A 159 -5.90 34.21 18.06
C LYS A 159 -5.69 35.25 16.96
N ASN A 160 -6.56 35.28 15.96
CA ASN A 160 -6.52 36.31 14.91
C ASN A 160 -7.02 37.65 15.45
N ALA A 161 -8.05 37.65 16.29
CA ALA A 161 -8.62 38.84 16.90
C ALA A 161 -7.64 39.51 17.89
N VAL A 162 -6.89 38.72 18.68
CA VAL A 162 -5.84 39.23 19.60
C VAL A 162 -4.77 40.06 18.90
N ARG A 163 -4.58 39.88 17.58
CA ARG A 163 -3.60 40.66 16.81
C ARG A 163 -4.14 42.00 16.31
N ILE A 164 -5.46 42.21 16.33
CA ILE A 164 -6.14 43.27 15.58
C ILE A 164 -7.03 44.13 16.50
N HIS A 165 -7.71 43.51 17.47
CA HIS A 165 -8.71 44.14 18.33
C HIS A 165 -8.17 44.53 19.71
N SER A 166 -8.87 45.46 20.37
CA SER A 166 -8.60 45.89 21.74
C SER A 166 -9.01 44.82 22.76
N CYS A 167 -8.40 44.83 23.95
CA CYS A 167 -8.62 43.81 24.98
C CYS A 167 -10.09 43.68 25.44
N ASP A 168 -10.82 44.79 25.48
CA ASP A 168 -12.20 44.82 25.98
C ASP A 168 -13.18 44.15 24.99
N GLU A 169 -13.02 44.39 23.69
CA GLU A 169 -13.81 43.73 22.64
C GLU A 169 -13.61 42.21 22.62
N ILE A 170 -12.38 41.77 22.94
CA ILE A 170 -12.03 40.35 23.03
C ILE A 170 -12.68 39.70 24.26
N PHE A 171 -12.70 40.41 25.39
CA PHE A 171 -13.28 39.90 26.64
C PHE A 171 -14.79 39.71 26.52
N ASP A 172 -15.49 40.70 25.98
CA ASP A 172 -16.95 40.66 25.84
C ASP A 172 -17.43 39.63 24.81
N SER A 173 -16.65 39.36 23.77
CA SER A 173 -17.02 38.44 22.68
C SER A 173 -16.65 36.98 22.95
N TYR A 174 -15.56 36.70 23.66
CA TYR A 174 -15.02 35.34 23.81
C TYR A 174 -15.03 34.82 25.25
N PHE A 175 -14.99 35.69 26.27
CA PHE A 175 -14.90 35.26 27.68
C PHE A 175 -16.20 35.49 28.46
N ASN A 176 -17.25 36.01 27.81
CA ASN A 176 -18.54 36.22 28.44
C ASN A 176 -19.28 34.88 28.68
N LEU A 177 -19.40 34.50 29.96
CA LEU A 177 -20.05 33.26 30.41
C LEU A 177 -21.53 33.14 30.02
N LYS A 178 -22.18 34.25 29.64
CA LYS A 178 -23.54 34.24 29.09
C LYS A 178 -23.59 33.72 27.65
N GLN A 179 -22.52 33.87 26.87
CA GLN A 179 -22.42 33.39 25.49
C GLN A 179 -21.69 32.05 25.40
N ASN A 180 -20.65 31.83 26.21
CA ASN A 180 -19.93 30.55 26.27
C ASN A 180 -20.35 29.77 27.52
N THR A 181 -21.31 28.86 27.36
CA THR A 181 -21.80 28.03 28.46
C THR A 181 -20.79 26.94 28.84
N PRO A 182 -20.78 26.48 30.10
CA PRO A 182 -19.90 25.39 30.53
C PRO A 182 -20.11 24.10 29.71
N THR A 183 -21.34 23.80 29.29
CA THR A 183 -21.65 22.66 28.42
C THR A 183 -20.97 22.75 27.05
N GLN A 184 -20.91 23.94 26.44
CA GLN A 184 -20.18 24.14 25.19
C GLN A 184 -18.67 23.97 25.37
N MET A 185 -18.10 24.43 26.50
CA MET A 185 -16.69 24.20 26.81
C MET A 185 -16.38 22.70 27.01
N PHE A 186 -17.24 21.96 27.72
CA PHE A 186 -17.12 20.51 27.86
C PHE A 186 -17.16 19.79 26.50
N ILE A 187 -18.12 20.11 25.64
CA ILE A 187 -18.23 19.53 24.29
C ILE A 187 -16.97 19.81 23.47
N LYS A 188 -16.37 21.00 23.58
CA LYS A 188 -15.12 21.35 22.88
C LYS A 188 -13.92 20.51 23.35
N VAL A 189 -13.81 20.28 24.66
CA VAL A 189 -12.75 19.43 25.24
C VAL A 189 -12.92 17.99 24.75
N PHE A 190 -14.11 17.41 24.90
CA PHE A 190 -14.39 16.05 24.42
C PHE A 190 -14.22 15.91 22.90
N GLY A 191 -14.66 16.90 22.13
CA GLY A 191 -14.46 16.94 20.69
C GLY A 191 -12.98 16.96 20.31
N SER A 192 -12.16 17.74 21.01
CA SER A 192 -10.71 17.81 20.76
C SER A 192 -10.00 16.50 21.11
N ILE A 193 -10.42 15.80 22.17
CA ILE A 193 -9.96 14.44 22.47
C ILE A 193 -10.40 13.47 21.37
N GLY A 194 -11.64 13.56 20.92
CA GLY A 194 -12.18 12.76 19.81
C GLY A 194 -11.37 12.91 18.51
N VAL A 195 -10.91 14.13 18.20
CA VAL A 195 -10.02 14.39 17.05
C VAL A 195 -8.68 13.66 17.20
N LYS A 196 -8.08 13.64 18.38
CA LYS A 196 -6.82 12.92 18.61
C LYS A 196 -6.99 11.41 18.48
N ILE A 197 -8.07 10.88 19.03
CA ILE A 197 -8.45 9.48 18.85
C ILE A 197 -8.65 9.18 17.36
N ALA A 198 -9.29 10.08 16.61
CA ALA A 198 -9.46 9.92 15.16
C ALA A 198 -8.12 9.86 14.41
N TYR A 199 -7.08 10.62 14.81
CA TYR A 199 -5.74 10.48 14.21
C TYR A 199 -5.10 9.10 14.48
N ILE A 200 -5.33 8.52 15.68
CA ILE A 200 -4.88 7.15 15.97
C ILE A 200 -5.61 6.17 15.04
N PHE A 201 -6.93 6.30 14.91
CA PHE A 201 -7.73 5.48 14.01
C PHE A 201 -7.30 5.64 12.54
N SER A 202 -6.94 6.85 12.08
CA SER A 202 -6.42 7.04 10.72
C SER A 202 -5.12 6.26 10.49
N ASN A 203 -4.18 6.30 11.44
CA ASN A 203 -2.91 5.57 11.31
C ASN A 203 -3.10 4.05 11.39
N VAL A 204 -3.82 3.56 12.41
CA VAL A 204 -4.11 2.14 12.60
C VAL A 204 -4.95 1.59 11.44
N GLY A 205 -5.98 2.34 11.03
CA GLY A 205 -6.83 2.00 9.90
C GLY A 205 -6.05 1.93 8.60
N THR A 206 -5.13 2.86 8.35
CA THR A 206 -4.21 2.77 7.19
C THR A 206 -3.38 1.50 7.25
N PHE A 207 -2.84 1.15 8.42
CA PHE A 207 -1.98 -0.03 8.56
C PHE A 207 -2.71 -1.33 8.25
N TYR A 208 -3.90 -1.51 8.83
CA TYR A 208 -4.75 -2.68 8.59
C TYR A 208 -5.34 -2.71 7.18
N ALA A 209 -5.67 -1.56 6.60
CA ALA A 209 -6.19 -1.51 5.24
C ALA A 209 -5.12 -1.94 4.23
N ILE A 210 -3.87 -1.47 4.37
CA ILE A 210 -2.76 -1.92 3.53
C ILE A 210 -2.49 -3.41 3.74
N ASP A 211 -2.54 -3.90 4.98
CA ASP A 211 -2.37 -5.32 5.28
C ASP A 211 -3.45 -6.20 4.63
N HIS A 212 -4.71 -5.80 4.72
CA HIS A 212 -5.80 -6.51 4.07
C HIS A 212 -5.63 -6.52 2.54
N SER A 213 -5.27 -5.38 1.96
CA SER A 213 -5.00 -5.25 0.53
C SER A 213 -3.81 -6.08 0.03
N LEU A 214 -2.80 -6.27 0.88
CA LEU A 214 -1.60 -7.07 0.62
C LEU A 214 -1.67 -8.44 1.31
N ASN A 215 -2.86 -9.04 1.33
CA ASN A 215 -3.08 -10.45 1.66
C ASN A 215 -2.61 -10.86 3.07
N LYS A 216 -2.71 -9.94 4.04
CA LYS A 216 -2.33 -10.13 5.45
C LYS A 216 -0.85 -10.42 5.69
N LYS A 217 0.02 -9.98 4.78
CA LYS A 217 1.48 -10.14 4.89
C LYS A 217 2.20 -8.84 5.26
N TYR A 218 1.50 -7.72 5.35
CA TYR A 218 2.13 -6.40 5.54
C TYR A 218 2.45 -6.08 7.00
N LEU A 219 1.62 -6.50 7.97
CA LEU A 219 1.83 -6.19 9.39
C LEU A 219 3.23 -6.60 9.86
N ASN A 220 3.67 -7.81 9.48
CA ASN A 220 4.97 -8.36 9.84
C ASN A 220 6.07 -8.08 8.81
N TYR A 221 5.78 -7.25 7.78
CA TYR A 221 6.67 -7.07 6.64
C TYR A 221 8.04 -6.51 7.05
N ALA A 222 8.09 -5.44 7.84
CA ALA A 222 9.37 -4.86 8.25
C ALA A 222 10.17 -5.79 9.16
N SER A 223 9.52 -6.52 10.06
CA SER A 223 10.17 -7.52 10.91
C SER A 223 10.77 -8.65 10.07
N ASN A 224 10.02 -9.16 9.10
CA ASN A 224 10.47 -10.19 8.16
C ASN A 224 11.61 -9.69 7.24
N TRP A 225 11.55 -8.41 6.85
CA TRP A 225 12.59 -7.79 6.04
C TRP A 225 13.88 -7.61 6.84
N LEU A 226 13.80 -7.12 8.08
CA LEU A 226 14.95 -7.01 8.97
C LEU A 226 15.55 -8.39 9.29
N SER A 227 14.73 -9.39 9.61
CA SER A 227 15.23 -10.75 9.86
C SER A 227 15.91 -11.36 8.63
N TRP A 228 15.45 -11.02 7.42
CA TRP A 228 16.13 -11.40 6.18
C TRP A 228 17.50 -10.73 6.03
N THR A 229 17.67 -9.46 6.43
CA THR A 229 18.97 -8.77 6.34
C THR A 229 20.07 -9.38 7.23
N TYR A 230 19.70 -10.15 8.26
CA TYR A 230 20.65 -10.86 9.12
C TYR A 230 21.11 -12.23 8.56
N LYS A 231 20.58 -12.68 7.41
CA LYS A 231 20.97 -13.96 6.80
C LYS A 231 22.32 -13.82 6.06
N ASN A 232 23.04 -14.94 5.93
CA ASN A 232 24.30 -14.99 5.17
C ASN A 232 24.07 -14.70 3.67
N ASN A 233 25.04 -14.05 3.01
CA ASN A 233 24.98 -13.68 1.59
C ASN A 233 24.60 -14.84 0.67
N SER A 234 25.14 -16.05 0.90
CA SER A 234 24.77 -17.23 0.11
C SER A 234 23.27 -17.54 0.25
N ALA A 235 22.71 -17.54 1.45
CA ALA A 235 21.26 -17.75 1.64
C ALA A 235 20.38 -16.61 1.10
N MET A 236 20.93 -15.39 0.92
CA MET A 236 20.19 -14.23 0.39
C MET A 236 20.12 -14.22 -1.15
N PHE A 237 21.12 -14.79 -1.81
CA PHE A 237 21.32 -14.74 -3.28
C PHE A 237 21.42 -16.10 -3.96
N ASP A 238 21.37 -17.22 -3.24
CA ASP A 238 21.35 -18.55 -3.88
C ASP A 238 20.06 -18.72 -4.69
N TYR A 239 20.24 -18.91 -6.00
CA TYR A 239 19.20 -19.13 -7.01
C TYR A 239 18.90 -20.63 -7.17
N SER A 240 19.21 -21.46 -6.17
CA SER A 240 18.99 -22.90 -6.23
C SER A 240 17.49 -23.26 -6.30
N ILE A 241 17.20 -24.37 -6.99
CA ILE A 241 15.86 -24.92 -7.28
C ILE A 241 15.08 -25.31 -6.00
N HIS A 242 15.73 -25.26 -4.82
CA HIS A 242 15.17 -25.68 -3.54
C HIS A 242 15.31 -24.59 -2.48
N ARG A 243 14.73 -23.41 -2.76
CA ARG A 243 14.78 -22.30 -1.82
C ARG A 243 13.88 -22.58 -0.61
N GLN A 244 14.50 -22.76 0.56
CA GLN A 244 13.76 -22.95 1.82
C GLN A 244 13.27 -21.63 2.45
N SER A 245 13.74 -20.47 1.95
CA SER A 245 13.26 -19.17 2.43
C SER A 245 13.21 -18.12 1.34
N PHE A 246 12.05 -17.50 1.17
CA PHE A 246 11.81 -16.43 0.20
C PHE A 246 12.10 -15.05 0.78
N ARG A 247 12.36 -14.06 -0.08
CA ARG A 247 12.54 -12.68 0.40
C ARG A 247 11.21 -12.17 0.92
N ALA A 248 11.24 -11.39 2.00
CA ALA A 248 10.03 -10.78 2.57
C ALA A 248 9.25 -9.96 1.52
N GLY A 249 9.98 -9.35 0.60
CA GLY A 249 9.41 -8.69 -0.57
C GLY A 249 8.58 -9.64 -1.43
N GLU A 250 9.21 -10.69 -1.96
CA GLU A 250 8.60 -11.68 -2.86
C GLU A 250 7.33 -12.33 -2.28
N VAL A 251 7.26 -12.47 -0.96
CA VAL A 251 6.08 -12.98 -0.25
C VAL A 251 4.92 -11.97 -0.24
N LEU A 252 5.22 -10.68 -0.08
CA LEU A 252 4.23 -9.61 -0.04
C LEU A 252 3.64 -9.35 -1.42
N LEU A 253 4.53 -9.20 -2.40
CA LEU A 253 4.26 -8.95 -3.80
C LEU A 253 5.36 -9.73 -4.57
N PRO A 254 5.07 -10.56 -5.57
CA PRO A 254 6.10 -11.32 -6.27
C PRO A 254 6.53 -10.60 -7.57
N ASN A 255 7.84 -10.65 -7.89
CA ASN A 255 8.37 -10.13 -9.17
C ASN A 255 7.89 -10.95 -10.37
N TYR A 256 7.81 -12.27 -10.22
CA TYR A 256 7.40 -13.20 -11.26
C TYR A 256 6.04 -13.78 -10.92
N GLY A 257 5.23 -14.00 -11.94
CA GLY A 257 3.99 -14.73 -11.82
C GLY A 257 3.58 -15.37 -13.13
N LEU A 258 2.63 -16.29 -13.06
CA LEU A 258 1.98 -16.89 -14.21
C LEU A 258 0.84 -15.99 -14.68
N CYS A 259 0.63 -15.95 -15.99
CA CYS A 259 -0.48 -15.29 -16.63
C CYS A 259 -1.17 -16.28 -17.58
N ASP A 260 -2.49 -16.36 -17.48
CA ASP A 260 -3.30 -17.13 -18.42
C ASP A 260 -3.81 -16.21 -19.54
N VAL A 261 -3.36 -16.48 -20.77
CA VAL A 261 -3.85 -15.81 -21.98
C VAL A 261 -4.81 -16.74 -22.70
N GLN A 262 -6.04 -16.29 -22.86
CA GLN A 262 -7.04 -16.98 -23.67
C GLN A 262 -7.11 -16.33 -25.04
N ILE A 263 -6.78 -17.11 -26.07
CA ILE A 263 -6.97 -16.71 -27.46
C ILE A 263 -8.24 -17.38 -27.94
N LEU A 264 -9.26 -16.54 -28.18
CA LEU A 264 -10.50 -16.94 -28.81
C LEU A 264 -10.39 -16.67 -30.30
N PHE A 265 -10.62 -17.69 -31.11
CA PHE A 265 -10.83 -17.53 -32.54
C PHE A 265 -12.19 -18.13 -32.90
N SER A 266 -12.97 -17.38 -33.66
CA SER A 266 -14.25 -17.83 -34.20
C SER A 266 -14.32 -17.37 -35.63
N ASP A 267 -14.39 -18.33 -36.54
CA ASP A 267 -14.83 -18.10 -37.92
C ASP A 267 -16.22 -18.74 -38.10
N MET A 268 -16.92 -18.49 -39.22
CA MET A 268 -18.26 -19.01 -39.47
C MET A 268 -18.35 -20.55 -39.49
N ILE A 269 -17.22 -21.26 -39.50
CA ILE A 269 -17.12 -22.72 -39.64
C ILE A 269 -16.50 -23.39 -38.41
N GLU A 270 -15.56 -22.72 -37.72
CA GLU A 270 -14.89 -23.28 -36.54
C GLU A 270 -14.77 -22.23 -35.43
N SER A 271 -15.02 -22.66 -34.20
CA SER A 271 -14.67 -21.90 -33.00
C SER A 271 -13.72 -22.73 -32.15
N GLY A 272 -12.69 -22.07 -31.61
CA GLY A 272 -11.69 -22.70 -30.76
C GLY A 272 -11.20 -21.76 -29.67
N THR A 273 -10.89 -22.35 -28.52
CA THR A 273 -10.34 -21.65 -27.35
C THR A 273 -9.01 -22.27 -26.99
N ASN A 274 -7.93 -21.50 -27.14
CA ASN A 274 -6.61 -21.92 -26.69
C ASN A 274 -6.22 -21.12 -25.45
N LYS A 275 -5.84 -21.84 -24.39
CA LYS A 275 -5.36 -21.25 -23.15
C LYS A 275 -3.86 -21.47 -23.04
N TYR A 276 -3.12 -20.38 -22.93
CA TYR A 276 -1.67 -20.40 -22.76
C TYR A 276 -1.28 -19.83 -21.42
N SER A 277 -0.49 -20.58 -20.66
CA SER A 277 0.11 -20.13 -19.41
C SER A 277 1.52 -19.61 -19.71
N ILE A 278 1.80 -18.36 -19.33
CA ILE A 278 3.07 -17.67 -19.63
C ILE A 278 3.65 -17.10 -18.35
N ILE A 279 4.97 -17.16 -18.18
CA ILE A 279 5.66 -16.49 -17.07
C ILE A 279 5.90 -15.03 -17.45
N CYS A 280 5.50 -14.13 -16.57
CA CYS A 280 5.74 -12.71 -16.71
C CYS A 280 6.48 -12.14 -15.50
N GLU A 281 7.36 -11.19 -15.77
CA GLU A 281 8.11 -10.41 -14.79
C GLU A 281 7.58 -8.99 -14.73
N TYR A 282 7.42 -8.48 -13.51
CA TYR A 282 7.12 -7.09 -13.21
C TYR A 282 8.32 -6.41 -12.55
N SER A 283 9.23 -5.84 -13.35
CA SER A 283 10.52 -5.31 -12.85
C SER A 283 10.40 -4.09 -11.92
N THR A 284 9.32 -3.33 -12.01
CA THR A 284 9.05 -2.15 -11.15
C THR A 284 8.65 -2.47 -9.73
N HIS A 285 8.41 -3.75 -9.46
CA HIS A 285 8.12 -4.28 -8.15
C HIS A 285 9.13 -3.89 -7.07
N VAL A 286 10.40 -3.72 -7.44
CA VAL A 286 11.47 -3.29 -6.52
C VAL A 286 11.16 -1.92 -5.91
N LEU A 287 10.59 -0.99 -6.67
CA LEU A 287 10.19 0.32 -6.15
C LEU A 287 9.03 0.20 -5.14
N TYR A 288 8.05 -0.66 -5.43
CA TYR A 288 6.94 -0.93 -4.50
C TYR A 288 7.47 -1.39 -3.16
N HIS A 289 8.44 -2.30 -3.12
CA HIS A 289 9.04 -2.76 -1.87
C HIS A 289 9.69 -1.66 -1.05
N TYR A 290 10.49 -0.80 -1.69
CA TYR A 290 11.16 0.30 -1.00
C TYR A 290 10.16 1.32 -0.45
N VAL A 291 9.10 1.60 -1.20
CA VAL A 291 8.03 2.46 -0.71
C VAL A 291 7.28 1.81 0.45
N LEU A 292 6.90 0.54 0.32
CA LEU A 292 6.14 -0.21 1.33
C LEU A 292 6.89 -0.38 2.66
N ILE A 293 8.22 -0.60 2.62
CA ILE A 293 9.03 -0.74 3.83
C ILE A 293 9.17 0.61 4.55
N LEU A 294 9.42 1.70 3.82
CA LEU A 294 9.49 3.03 4.39
C LEU A 294 8.13 3.43 4.97
N LEU A 295 7.06 3.17 4.23
CA LEU A 295 5.70 3.46 4.65
C LEU A 295 5.34 2.74 5.96
N TRP A 296 5.80 1.50 6.13
CA TRP A 296 5.58 0.73 7.35
C TRP A 296 6.14 1.47 8.57
N PHE A 297 7.40 1.91 8.50
CA PHE A 297 8.03 2.65 9.60
C PHE A 297 7.34 3.98 9.87
N LEU A 298 6.96 4.72 8.81
CA LEU A 298 6.31 6.02 8.96
C LEU A 298 4.91 5.92 9.56
N ILE A 299 4.15 4.85 9.24
CA ILE A 299 2.85 4.59 9.88
C ILE A 299 3.05 4.23 11.35
N VAL A 300 4.00 3.35 11.68
CA VAL A 300 4.29 2.97 13.08
C VAL A 300 4.69 4.19 13.90
N PHE A 301 5.59 5.05 13.39
CA PHE A 301 5.91 6.31 14.04
C PHE A 301 4.71 7.25 14.15
N GLY A 302 3.81 7.26 13.16
CA GLY A 302 2.56 8.01 13.21
C GLY A 302 1.64 7.56 14.35
N ILE A 303 1.50 6.25 14.57
CA ILE A 303 0.77 5.68 15.71
C ILE A 303 1.42 6.17 17.02
N THR A 304 2.74 6.04 17.15
CA THR A 304 3.46 6.47 18.37
C THR A 304 3.28 7.96 18.65
N PHE A 305 3.46 8.83 17.64
CA PHE A 305 3.28 10.28 17.81
C PHE A 305 1.83 10.64 18.14
N SER A 306 0.84 9.98 17.54
CA SER A 306 -0.57 10.22 17.87
C SER A 306 -0.93 9.77 19.29
N ILE A 307 -0.35 8.68 19.79
CA ILE A 307 -0.53 8.25 21.19
C ILE A 307 0.12 9.24 22.16
N ILE A 308 1.37 9.66 21.91
CA ILE A 308 2.04 10.69 22.72
C ILE A 308 1.22 11.99 22.72
N GLY A 309 0.70 12.38 21.56
CA GLY A 309 -0.15 13.55 21.41
C GLY A 309 -1.45 13.47 22.21
N LEU A 310 -2.03 12.28 22.39
CA LEU A 310 -3.21 12.05 23.22
C LEU A 310 -2.87 12.17 24.70
N ILE A 311 -1.79 11.50 25.14
CA ILE A 311 -1.33 11.52 26.54
C ILE A 311 -1.06 12.96 27.00
N ASN A 312 -0.36 13.75 26.19
CA ASN A 312 -0.05 15.16 26.49
C ASN A 312 -1.27 16.09 26.58
N GLN A 313 -2.46 15.66 26.12
CA GLN A 313 -3.69 16.46 26.24
C GLN A 313 -4.57 16.02 27.42
N THR A 314 -4.43 14.77 27.86
CA THR A 314 -5.22 14.21 28.98
C THR A 314 -4.49 14.28 30.33
N GLY A 315 -3.17 14.34 30.34
CA GLY A 315 -2.33 14.54 31.52
C GLY A 315 -1.95 16.00 31.72
#